data_AF-K1TIS2-F1
#
_entry.id   AF-K1TIS2-F1
#
_cell.length_a   1.000
_cell.length_b   1.000
_cell.length_c   1.000
_cell.angle_alpha   90.00
_cell.angle_beta   90.00
_cell.angle_gamma   90.00
#
_symmetry.space_group_name_H-M   'P 1'
#
loop_
_entity.id
_entity.type
_entity.pdbx_description
1 polymer ?
#
loop_
_entity_poly.entity_id
_entity_poly.type
_entity_poly.pdbx_seq_one_letter_code
_entity_poly.pdbx_strand_id
1 'polypeptide(L)'
;MATIISELFHVAVSRTVINIIILLITCAVYTYSLLHGFKGISKLANICIYMFFGLIAFVLLFGGETRYIIETGFSSLGRMIQNFVDLSTFTDPLRTSNFPQNWTIYYWAYWMVWCVAAPFFIGSISRGRTVRQTILGGYIFGVGSTLTSFIVLGNYSMGMQVTGKADFIAQYLESGDLYGMIVSIIKTMPGVC
;
A
#
# COMPACT_ATOMS: atom_id res chain seq x y z
N MET A 1 6.73 0.12 10.71
CA MET A 1 7.96 -0.68 10.94
C MET A 1 8.41 -0.66 12.39
N ALA A 2 8.67 0.49 13.01
CA ALA A 2 9.06 0.52 14.43
C ALA A 2 8.06 -0.17 15.37
N THR A 3 6.76 0.01 15.16
CA THR A 3 5.70 -0.68 15.93
C THR A 3 5.77 -2.20 15.77
N ILE A 4 6.01 -2.70 14.56
CA ILE A 4 6.13 -4.14 14.27
C ILE A 4 7.39 -4.72 14.93
N ILE A 5 8.51 -4.00 14.90
CA ILE A 5 9.78 -4.44 15.51
C ILE A 5 9.70 -4.43 17.03
N SER A 6 9.09 -3.41 17.63
CA SER A 6 8.89 -3.35 19.09
C SER A 6 8.04 -4.52 19.58
N GLU A 7 7.00 -4.90 18.82
CA GLU A 7 6.17 -6.08 19.09
C GLU A 7 6.90 -7.42 18.87
N LEU A 8 7.62 -7.60 17.76
CA LEU A 8 8.31 -8.86 17.44
C LEU A 8 9.53 -9.14 18.30
N PHE A 9 10.27 -8.11 18.70
CA PHE A 9 11.51 -8.25 19.46
C PHE A 9 11.34 -7.86 20.94
N HIS A 10 10.12 -7.54 21.38
CA HIS A 10 9.80 -7.10 22.75
C HIS A 10 10.73 -5.99 23.28
N VAL A 11 11.21 -5.11 22.40
CA VAL A 11 12.17 -4.06 22.76
C VAL A 11 11.42 -2.84 23.29
N ALA A 12 11.58 -2.56 24.58
CA ALA A 12 11.03 -1.40 25.28
C ALA A 12 11.81 -0.09 24.99
N VAL A 13 12.10 0.18 23.71
CA VAL A 13 12.81 1.40 23.28
C VAL A 13 11.80 2.38 22.66
N SER A 14 12.00 3.68 22.90
CA SER A 14 11.16 4.75 22.34
C SER A 14 11.02 4.63 20.82
N ARG A 15 9.78 4.73 20.29
CA ARG A 15 9.46 4.61 18.85
C ARG A 15 10.34 5.54 17.99
N THR A 16 10.68 6.72 18.50
CA THR A 16 11.54 7.70 17.82
C THR A 16 12.96 7.17 17.60
N VAL A 17 13.54 6.50 18.60
CA VAL A 17 14.90 5.94 18.51
C VAL A 17 14.92 4.79 17.51
N ILE A 18 13.91 3.92 17.54
CA ILE A 18 13.77 2.82 16.58
C ILE A 18 13.62 3.37 15.15
N ASN A 19 12.81 4.41 14.95
CA ASN A 19 12.66 5.05 13.63
C ASN A 19 13.98 5.60 13.11
N ILE A 20 14.77 6.29 13.95
CA ILE A 20 16.07 6.84 13.56
C ILE A 20 17.04 5.71 13.15
N ILE A 21 17.10 4.63 13.93
CA ILE A 21 17.96 3.48 13.62
C ILE A 21 17.56 2.83 12.29
N ILE A 22 16.26 2.59 12.06
CA ILE A 22 15.76 2.03 10.80
C ILE A 22 16.14 2.94 9.62
N LEU A 23 16.00 4.25 9.79
CA LEU A 23 16.29 5.21 8.73
C LEU A 23 17.78 5.21 8.38
N LEU A 24 18.66 5.16 9.38
CA LEU A 24 20.10 5.04 9.18
C LEU A 24 20.49 3.73 8.49
N ILE A 25 19.92 2.59 8.91
CA ILE A 25 20.16 1.29 8.27
C ILE A 25 19.67 1.30 6.83
N THR A 26 18.46 1.81 6.58
CA THR A 26 17.88 1.87 5.23
C THR A 26 18.72 2.76 4.32
N CYS A 27 19.20 3.90 4.83
CA CYS A 27 20.11 4.79 4.11
C CYS A 27 21.43 4.09 3.77
N ALA A 28 22.04 3.38 4.72
CA ALA A 28 23.28 2.64 4.52
C ALA A 28 23.11 1.52 3.48
N VAL A 29 22.04 0.74 3.56
CA VAL A 29 21.72 -0.33 2.61
C VAL A 29 21.48 0.23 1.22
N TYR A 30 20.72 1.33 1.11
CA TYR A 30 20.44 1.96 -0.18
C TYR A 30 21.71 2.52 -0.83
N THR A 31 22.54 3.20 -0.05
CA THR A 31 23.84 3.72 -0.48
C THR A 31 24.76 2.59 -0.93
N TYR A 32 24.87 1.52 -0.15
CA TYR A 32 25.67 0.34 -0.50
C TYR A 32 25.20 -0.32 -1.80
N SER A 33 23.88 -0.47 -1.97
CA SER A 33 23.25 -1.06 -3.14
C SER A 33 23.48 -0.22 -4.41
N LEU A 34 23.43 1.11 -4.30
CA LEU A 34 23.78 2.01 -5.40
C LEU A 34 25.24 1.88 -5.82
N LEU A 35 26.16 1.72 -4.85
CA LEU A 35 27.60 1.59 -5.12
C LEU A 35 27.98 0.22 -5.73
N HIS A 36 27.27 -0.86 -5.40
CA HIS A 36 27.57 -2.22 -5.87
C HIS A 36 26.82 -2.63 -7.15
N GLY A 37 26.04 -1.71 -7.72
CA GLY A 37 25.51 -1.81 -9.09
C GLY A 37 24.06 -2.30 -9.20
N PHE A 38 23.40 -1.85 -10.27
CA PHE A 38 21.96 -2.01 -10.53
C PHE A 38 21.44 -3.47 -10.58
N LYS A 39 22.33 -4.47 -10.78
CA LYS A 39 21.94 -5.89 -10.82
C LYS A 39 21.41 -6.39 -9.47
N GLY A 40 21.98 -5.91 -8.36
CA GLY A 40 21.51 -6.26 -7.02
C GLY A 40 20.11 -5.72 -6.73
N ILE A 41 19.86 -4.47 -7.12
CA ILE A 41 18.56 -3.80 -7.00
C ILE A 41 17.49 -4.55 -7.80
N SER A 42 17.80 -4.95 -9.03
CA SER A 42 16.84 -5.70 -9.87
C SER A 42 16.47 -7.06 -9.27
N LYS A 43 17.43 -7.80 -8.70
CA LYS A 43 17.13 -9.09 -8.04
C LYS A 43 16.28 -8.90 -6.79
N LEU A 44 16.59 -7.89 -5.97
CA LEU A 44 15.82 -7.59 -4.77
C LEU A 44 14.39 -7.14 -5.12
N ALA A 45 14.23 -6.30 -6.14
CA ALA A 45 12.92 -5.88 -6.64
C ALA A 45 12.07 -7.08 -7.10
N ASN A 46 12.65 -8.05 -7.80
CA ASN A 46 11.94 -9.26 -8.21
C ASN A 46 11.46 -10.07 -6.99
N ILE A 47 12.31 -10.25 -5.97
CA ILE A 47 11.91 -10.94 -4.73
C ILE A 47 10.76 -10.20 -4.05
N CYS A 48 10.82 -8.87 -3.94
CA CYS A 48 9.74 -8.08 -3.38
C CYS A 48 8.42 -8.26 -4.14
N ILE A 49 8.46 -8.32 -5.47
CA ILE A 49 7.28 -8.56 -6.30
C ILE A 49 6.70 -9.95 -6.02
N TYR A 50 7.53 -10.99 -5.98
CA TYR A 50 7.07 -12.35 -5.67
C TYR A 50 6.50 -12.47 -4.25
N MET A 51 7.16 -11.86 -3.26
CA MET A 51 6.66 -11.81 -1.89
C MET A 51 5.34 -11.07 -1.79
N PHE A 52 5.20 -9.95 -2.51
CA PHE A 52 3.99 -9.15 -2.52
C PHE A 52 2.80 -9.91 -3.10
N PHE A 53 2.95 -10.49 -4.30
CA PHE A 53 1.90 -11.31 -4.89
C PHE A 53 1.65 -12.61 -4.11
N GLY A 54 2.69 -13.18 -3.50
CA GLY A 54 2.58 -14.32 -2.59
C GLY A 54 1.72 -13.99 -1.36
N LEU A 55 1.94 -12.83 -0.74
CA LEU A 55 1.14 -12.35 0.39
C LEU A 55 -0.33 -12.13 -0.01
N ILE A 56 -0.57 -11.47 -1.16
CA ILE A 56 -1.93 -11.26 -1.68
C ILE A 56 -2.63 -12.61 -1.90
N ALA A 57 -1.98 -13.56 -2.58
CA ALA A 57 -2.56 -14.88 -2.82
C ALA A 57 -2.82 -15.62 -1.52
N PHE A 58 -1.92 -15.53 -0.55
CA PHE A 58 -2.06 -16.15 0.75
C PHE A 58 -3.25 -15.57 1.53
N VAL A 59 -3.40 -14.24 1.62
CA VAL A 59 -4.56 -13.60 2.26
C VAL A 59 -5.87 -13.96 1.54
N LEU A 60 -5.85 -13.98 0.21
CA LEU A 60 -7.04 -14.33 -0.57
C LEU A 60 -7.50 -15.77 -0.34
N LEU A 61 -6.58 -16.73 -0.23
CA LEU A 61 -6.90 -18.16 -0.07
C LEU A 61 -7.17 -18.55 1.38
N PHE A 62 -6.42 -18.01 2.34
CA PHE A 62 -6.46 -18.43 3.73
C PHE A 62 -7.19 -17.43 4.66
N GLY A 63 -7.56 -16.25 4.17
CA GLY A 63 -8.16 -15.18 4.98
C GLY A 63 -9.62 -15.41 5.38
N GLY A 64 -10.26 -16.51 4.94
CA GLY A 64 -11.63 -16.87 5.30
C GLY A 64 -12.74 -16.01 4.68
N GLU A 65 -12.42 -14.86 4.09
CA GLU A 65 -13.35 -13.90 3.48
C GLU A 65 -13.24 -13.82 1.94
N THR A 66 -12.74 -14.87 1.29
CA THR A 66 -12.45 -14.89 -0.16
C THR A 66 -13.64 -14.45 -1.01
N ARG A 67 -14.85 -14.91 -0.67
CA ARG A 67 -16.08 -14.55 -1.38
C ARG A 67 -16.38 -13.06 -1.28
N TYR A 68 -16.32 -12.51 -0.06
CA TYR A 68 -16.56 -11.10 0.18
C TYR A 68 -15.54 -10.22 -0.56
N ILE A 69 -14.26 -10.60 -0.51
CA ILE A 69 -13.16 -9.90 -1.18
C ILE A 69 -13.43 -9.77 -2.69
N ILE A 70 -13.81 -10.87 -3.34
CA ILE A 70 -14.01 -10.91 -4.80
C ILE A 70 -15.29 -10.18 -5.19
N GLU A 71 -16.43 -10.48 -4.57
CA GLU A 71 -17.72 -9.87 -4.90
C GLU A 71 -17.68 -8.34 -4.68
N THR A 72 -17.12 -7.92 -3.55
CA THR A 72 -16.95 -6.49 -3.25
C THR A 72 -15.90 -5.86 -4.15
N GLY A 73 -14.86 -6.60 -4.54
CA GLY A 73 -13.85 -6.15 -5.50
C GLY A 73 -14.47 -5.73 -6.84
N PHE A 74 -15.30 -6.61 -7.43
CA PHE A 74 -16.01 -6.29 -8.69
C PHE A 74 -16.99 -5.13 -8.52
N SER A 75 -17.76 -5.11 -7.42
CA SER A 75 -18.67 -4.00 -7.13
C SER A 75 -17.94 -2.67 -6.98
N SER A 76 -16.80 -2.66 -6.29
CA SER A 76 -15.98 -1.46 -6.08
C SER A 76 -15.38 -0.92 -7.38
N LEU A 77 -14.97 -1.80 -8.30
CA LEU A 77 -14.54 -1.39 -9.65
C LEU A 77 -15.68 -0.71 -10.42
N GLY A 78 -16.89 -1.30 -10.38
CA GLY A 78 -18.06 -0.68 -11.01
C GLY A 78 -18.38 0.69 -10.42
N ARG A 79 -18.37 0.82 -9.09
CA ARG A 79 -18.59 2.08 -8.38
C ARG A 79 -17.52 3.13 -8.69
N MET A 80 -16.26 2.73 -8.80
CA MET A 80 -15.14 3.62 -9.15
C MET A 80 -15.36 4.22 -10.53
N ILE A 81 -15.73 3.40 -11.52
CA ILE A 81 -15.99 3.87 -12.89
C ILE A 81 -17.20 4.80 -12.92
N GLN A 82 -18.29 4.42 -12.25
CA GLN A 82 -19.52 5.20 -12.21
C GLN A 82 -19.32 6.60 -11.60
N ASN A 83 -18.57 6.70 -10.50
CA ASN A 83 -18.36 7.95 -9.78
C ASN A 83 -17.08 8.68 -10.21
N PHE A 84 -16.42 8.22 -11.27
CA PHE A 84 -15.12 8.76 -11.68
C PHE A 84 -15.16 10.26 -11.97
N VAL A 85 -16.14 10.72 -12.75
CA VAL A 85 -16.25 12.14 -13.15
C VAL A 85 -16.53 13.02 -11.94
N ASP A 86 -17.47 12.60 -11.09
CA ASP A 86 -17.84 13.34 -9.88
C ASP A 86 -16.64 13.47 -8.94
N LEU A 87 -15.99 12.36 -8.59
CA LEU A 87 -14.80 12.35 -7.72
C LEU A 87 -13.61 13.11 -8.33
N SER A 88 -13.48 13.16 -9.65
CA SER A 88 -12.43 13.92 -10.34
C SER A 88 -12.59 15.43 -10.19
N THR A 89 -13.83 15.90 -10.01
CA THR A 89 -14.16 17.34 -9.85
C THR A 89 -14.60 17.70 -8.44
N PHE A 90 -14.58 16.75 -7.51
CA PHE A 90 -15.06 16.95 -6.15
C PHE A 90 -14.14 17.86 -5.35
N THR A 91 -14.66 19.02 -4.94
CA THR A 91 -13.89 20.05 -4.23
C THR A 91 -14.37 20.30 -2.80
N ASP A 92 -15.54 19.80 -2.39
CA ASP A 92 -16.21 20.11 -1.10
C ASP A 92 -16.14 21.61 -0.74
N PRO A 93 -16.85 22.48 -1.47
CA PRO A 93 -16.67 23.93 -1.36
C PRO A 93 -17.04 24.47 0.03
N LEU A 94 -18.02 23.86 0.71
CA LEU A 94 -18.42 24.22 2.06
C LEU A 94 -17.52 23.61 3.14
N ARG A 95 -16.50 22.81 2.76
CA ARG A 95 -15.52 22.19 3.66
C ARG A 95 -16.20 21.41 4.79
N THR A 96 -17.31 20.76 4.48
CA THR A 96 -18.11 20.02 5.46
C THR A 96 -17.42 18.73 5.89
N SER A 97 -16.76 18.05 4.95
CA SER A 97 -16.01 16.81 5.17
C SER A 97 -14.49 17.04 5.17
N ASN A 98 -14.02 18.07 4.44
CA ASN A 98 -12.61 18.28 4.11
C ASN A 98 -11.95 17.08 3.41
N PHE A 99 -12.74 16.14 2.87
CA PHE A 99 -12.25 14.93 2.24
C PHE A 99 -11.32 15.20 1.05
N PRO A 100 -11.67 16.06 0.07
CA PRO A 100 -10.79 16.29 -1.07
C PRO A 100 -9.50 17.03 -0.67
N GLN A 101 -9.52 17.81 0.41
CA GLN A 101 -8.33 18.51 0.91
C GLN A 101 -7.37 17.56 1.61
N ASN A 102 -7.90 16.71 2.48
CA ASN A 102 -7.10 15.80 3.29
C ASN A 102 -6.56 14.60 2.49
N TRP A 103 -7.30 14.14 1.49
CA TRP A 103 -6.95 12.93 0.73
C TRP A 103 -6.61 13.22 -0.73
N THR A 104 -7.57 13.73 -1.51
CA THR A 104 -7.40 13.87 -2.98
C THR A 104 -6.24 14.80 -3.33
N ILE A 105 -6.20 16.01 -2.75
CA ILE A 105 -5.14 16.99 -3.00
C ILE A 105 -3.79 16.49 -2.46
N TYR A 106 -3.79 15.86 -1.28
CA TYR A 106 -2.58 15.26 -0.70
C TYR A 106 -1.96 14.22 -1.64
N TYR A 107 -2.75 13.26 -2.15
CA TYR A 107 -2.24 12.23 -3.05
C TYR A 107 -1.80 12.82 -4.40
N TRP A 108 -2.53 13.80 -4.96
CA TRP A 108 -2.06 14.49 -6.17
C TRP A 108 -0.71 15.19 -5.96
N ALA A 109 -0.54 15.90 -4.85
CA ALA A 109 0.74 16.53 -4.50
C ALA A 109 1.86 15.49 -4.33
N TYR A 110 1.57 14.39 -3.63
CA TYR A 110 2.50 13.27 -3.48
C TYR A 110 2.95 12.73 -4.85
N TRP A 111 2.03 12.42 -5.76
CA TRP A 111 2.38 11.89 -7.08
C TRP A 111 3.19 12.88 -7.93
N MET A 112 2.89 14.18 -7.86
CA MET A 112 3.67 15.21 -8.56
C MET A 112 5.14 15.24 -8.15
N VAL A 113 5.45 15.02 -6.87
CA VAL A 113 6.84 14.90 -6.40
C VAL A 113 7.54 13.69 -7.01
N TRP A 114 6.84 12.55 -7.10
CA TRP A 114 7.38 11.32 -7.68
C TRP A 114 7.57 11.37 -9.20
N CYS A 115 6.80 12.22 -9.89
CA CYS A 115 6.96 12.46 -11.33
C CYS A 115 8.34 13.02 -11.71
N VAL A 116 9.12 13.55 -10.78
CA VAL A 116 10.49 14.03 -11.09
C VAL A 116 11.46 12.87 -11.28
N ALA A 117 11.41 11.83 -10.44
CA ALA A 117 12.41 10.75 -10.46
C ALA A 117 11.95 9.49 -11.21
N ALA A 118 10.67 9.13 -11.08
CA ALA A 118 10.14 7.87 -11.62
C ALA A 118 10.23 7.77 -13.15
N PRO A 119 9.96 8.82 -13.96
CA PRO A 119 10.03 8.71 -15.41
C PRO A 119 11.45 8.44 -15.93
N PHE A 120 12.49 9.01 -15.32
CA PHE A 120 13.87 8.72 -15.70
C PHE A 120 14.22 7.26 -15.46
N PHE A 121 13.77 6.70 -14.32
CA PHE A 121 13.95 5.29 -14.03
C PHE A 121 13.22 4.41 -15.06
N ILE A 122 11.94 4.67 -15.32
CA ILE A 122 11.14 3.91 -16.30
C ILE A 122 11.77 4.00 -17.70
N GLY A 123 12.21 5.18 -18.12
CA GLY A 123 12.90 5.38 -19.39
C GLY A 123 14.20 4.59 -19.49
N SER A 124 14.99 4.53 -18.40
CA SER A 124 16.25 3.80 -18.36
C SER A 124 16.09 2.29 -18.55
N ILE A 125 15.04 1.69 -17.96
CA ILE A 125 14.75 0.25 -18.06
C ILE A 125 13.93 -0.13 -19.30
N SER A 126 13.36 0.85 -20.02
CA SER A 126 12.50 0.63 -21.19
C SER A 126 13.22 0.80 -22.53
N ARG A 127 14.56 0.75 -22.54
CA ARG A 127 15.37 0.84 -23.76
C ARG A 127 14.95 -0.22 -24.79
N GLY A 128 14.71 0.20 -26.03
CA GLY A 128 14.30 -0.67 -27.13
C GLY A 128 12.80 -0.97 -27.20
N ARG A 129 11.97 -0.45 -26.29
CA ARG A 129 10.51 -0.56 -26.35
C ARG A 129 9.89 0.63 -27.06
N THR A 130 8.75 0.41 -27.71
CA THR A 130 7.96 1.53 -28.26
C THR A 130 7.32 2.35 -27.13
N VAL A 131 7.06 3.64 -27.39
CA VAL A 131 6.37 4.52 -26.44
C VAL A 131 5.05 3.90 -25.98
N ARG A 132 4.28 3.33 -26.91
CA ARG A 132 3.01 2.66 -26.61
C ARG A 132 3.18 1.46 -25.66
N GLN A 133 4.19 0.62 -25.89
CA GLN A 133 4.47 -0.53 -25.01
C GLN A 133 4.89 -0.09 -23.60
N THR A 134 5.71 0.96 -23.50
CA THR A 134 6.15 1.50 -22.21
C THR A 134 4.98 2.08 -21.42
N ILE A 135 4.10 2.86 -22.07
CA ILE A 135 2.91 3.43 -21.44
C ILE A 135 1.95 2.32 -21.01
N LEU A 136 1.51 1.46 -21.94
CA LEU A 136 0.54 0.42 -21.62
C LEU A 136 1.07 -0.58 -20.58
N GLY A 137 2.35 -0.95 -20.66
CA GLY A 137 2.98 -1.79 -19.65
C GLY A 137 2.98 -1.13 -18.28
N GLY A 138 3.39 0.15 -18.19
CA GLY A 138 3.38 0.91 -16.94
C GLY A 138 1.98 1.01 -16.33
N TYR A 139 0.96 1.34 -17.13
CA TYR A 139 -0.42 1.44 -16.66
C TYR A 139 -0.98 0.09 -16.22
N ILE A 140 -0.82 -0.97 -17.01
CA ILE A 140 -1.38 -2.29 -16.67
C ILE A 140 -0.76 -2.83 -15.38
N PHE A 141 0.57 -2.80 -15.27
CA PHE A 141 1.23 -3.31 -14.07
C PHE A 141 0.98 -2.41 -12.86
N GLY A 142 1.08 -1.09 -13.00
CA GLY A 142 0.91 -0.15 -11.88
C GLY A 142 -0.52 -0.07 -11.37
N VAL A 143 -1.50 0.07 -12.26
CA VAL A 143 -2.93 0.08 -11.90
C VAL A 143 -3.34 -1.30 -11.42
N GLY A 144 -2.93 -2.36 -12.12
CA GLY A 144 -3.27 -3.74 -11.77
C GLY A 144 -2.78 -4.14 -10.38
N SER A 145 -1.52 -3.84 -10.02
CA SER A 145 -0.99 -4.15 -8.70
C SER A 145 -1.70 -3.36 -7.60
N THR A 146 -2.01 -2.08 -7.87
CA THR A 146 -2.71 -1.22 -6.91
C THR A 146 -4.12 -1.71 -6.66
N LEU A 147 -4.91 -1.95 -7.72
CA LEU A 147 -6.26 -2.47 -7.62
C LEU A 147 -6.29 -3.82 -6.88
N THR A 148 -5.39 -4.73 -7.23
CA THR A 148 -5.32 -6.05 -6.58
C THR A 148 -5.02 -5.92 -5.08
N SER A 149 -4.09 -5.02 -4.70
CA SER A 149 -3.77 -4.74 -3.29
C SER A 149 -4.98 -4.23 -2.51
N PHE A 150 -5.67 -3.21 -3.03
CA PHE A 150 -6.84 -2.62 -2.37
C PHE A 150 -8.01 -3.59 -2.30
N ILE A 151 -8.25 -4.36 -3.36
CA ILE A 151 -9.31 -5.36 -3.38
C ILE A 151 -9.03 -6.43 -2.32
N VAL A 152 -7.82 -6.99 -2.27
CA VAL A 152 -7.54 -8.10 -1.35
C VAL A 152 -7.34 -7.63 0.08
N LEU A 153 -6.38 -6.75 0.33
CA LEU A 153 -6.03 -6.32 1.68
C LEU A 153 -7.08 -5.37 2.27
N GLY A 154 -7.66 -4.49 1.46
CA GLY A 154 -8.70 -3.55 1.90
C GLY A 154 -10.02 -4.25 2.20
N ASN A 155 -10.50 -5.15 1.31
CA ASN A 155 -11.73 -5.88 1.61
C ASN A 155 -11.54 -6.94 2.69
N TYR A 156 -10.32 -7.43 2.93
CA TYR A 156 -10.05 -8.32 4.06
C TYR A 156 -10.35 -7.62 5.41
N SER A 157 -9.75 -6.45 5.66
CA SER A 157 -10.00 -5.70 6.90
C SER A 157 -11.44 -5.20 6.98
N MET A 158 -12.01 -4.76 5.86
CA MET A 158 -13.41 -4.32 5.79
C MET A 158 -14.39 -5.48 6.06
N GLY A 159 -14.12 -6.67 5.54
CA GLY A 159 -14.95 -7.86 5.78
C GLY A 159 -14.97 -8.24 7.25
N MET A 160 -13.82 -8.20 7.91
CA MET A 160 -13.71 -8.43 9.36
C MET A 160 -14.47 -7.38 10.19
N GLN A 161 -14.44 -6.11 9.77
CA GLN A 161 -15.20 -5.03 10.40
C GLN A 161 -16.71 -5.19 10.23
N VAL A 162 -17.18 -5.43 9.00
CA VAL A 162 -18.61 -5.47 8.66
C VAL A 162 -19.27 -6.74 9.20
N THR A 163 -18.53 -7.86 9.27
CA THR A 163 -19.05 -9.11 9.86
C THR A 163 -19.01 -9.13 11.39
N GLY A 164 -18.47 -8.07 12.02
CA GLY A 164 -18.34 -7.97 13.48
C GLY A 164 -17.29 -8.89 14.10
N LYS A 165 -16.42 -9.52 13.28
CA LYS A 165 -15.34 -10.40 13.76
C LYS A 165 -14.21 -9.61 14.44
N ALA A 166 -13.98 -8.38 14.04
CA ALA A 166 -13.03 -7.46 14.67
C ALA A 166 -13.51 -6.00 14.50
N ASP A 167 -13.40 -5.19 15.54
CA ASP A 167 -13.72 -3.76 15.47
C ASP A 167 -12.45 -2.90 15.51
N PHE A 168 -11.90 -2.64 14.33
CA PHE A 168 -10.71 -1.80 14.15
C PHE A 168 -11.02 -0.31 14.33
N ILE A 169 -12.26 0.10 14.06
CA ILE A 169 -12.68 1.50 14.21
C ILE A 169 -12.76 1.88 15.68
N ALA A 170 -13.33 1.03 16.53
CA ALA A 170 -13.34 1.26 17.98
C ALA A 170 -11.92 1.41 18.55
N GLN A 171 -11.00 0.53 18.14
CA GLN A 171 -9.59 0.61 18.54
C GLN A 171 -8.94 1.94 18.10
N TYR A 172 -9.22 2.40 16.89
CA TYR A 172 -8.72 3.67 16.40
C TYR A 172 -9.30 4.87 17.14
N LEU A 173 -10.61 4.85 17.45
CA LEU A 173 -11.27 5.92 18.18
C LEU A 173 -10.79 6.05 19.63
N GLU A 174 -10.41 4.93 20.26
CA GLU A 174 -9.91 4.92 21.63
C GLU A 174 -8.44 5.34 21.72
N SER A 175 -7.60 4.84 20.81
CA SER A 175 -6.14 5.05 20.87
C SER A 175 -5.62 6.22 20.01
N GLY A 176 -6.34 6.59 18.96
CA GLY A 176 -5.85 7.46 17.89
C GLY A 176 -4.65 6.89 17.11
N ASP A 177 -4.24 5.63 17.36
CA ASP A 177 -3.02 5.03 16.79
C ASP A 177 -3.33 4.23 15.52
N LEU A 178 -3.21 4.89 14.37
CA LEU A 178 -3.29 4.26 13.04
C LEU A 178 -2.32 3.09 12.87
N TYR A 179 -1.11 3.17 13.45
CA TYR A 179 -0.12 2.11 13.33
C TYR A 179 -0.50 0.89 14.16
N GLY A 180 -1.05 1.12 15.36
CA GLY A 180 -1.60 0.07 16.21
C GLY A 180 -2.74 -0.69 15.53
N MET A 181 -3.65 0.05 14.87
CA MET A 181 -4.74 -0.54 14.09
C MET A 181 -4.23 -1.39 12.92
N ILE A 182 -3.21 -0.93 12.18
CA ILE A 182 -2.62 -1.74 11.09
C ILE A 182 -2.01 -3.02 11.65
N VAL A 183 -1.31 -2.95 12.79
CA VAL A 183 -0.74 -4.14 13.44
C VAL A 183 -1.84 -5.10 13.91
N SER A 184 -2.95 -4.60 14.46
CA SER A 184 -4.06 -5.46 14.85
C SER A 184 -4.72 -6.15 13.65
N ILE A 185 -4.87 -5.46 12.51
CA ILE A 185 -5.31 -6.09 11.26
C ILE A 185 -4.35 -7.20 10.84
N ILE A 186 -3.03 -6.97 10.88
CA ILE A 186 -2.03 -7.99 10.53
C ILE A 186 -2.12 -9.20 11.46
N LYS A 187 -2.35 -9.01 12.77
CA LYS A 187 -2.52 -10.11 13.73
C LYS A 187 -3.75 -10.98 13.47
N THR A 188 -4.75 -10.46 12.76
CA THR A 188 -5.89 -11.29 12.35
C THR A 188 -5.59 -12.15 11.13
N MET A 189 -4.51 -11.86 10.38
CA MET A 189 -4.20 -12.59 9.16
C MET A 189 -3.84 -14.06 9.46
N PRO A 190 -4.21 -14.98 8.57
CA PRO A 190 -3.91 -16.41 8.73
C PRO A 190 -2.41 -16.65 8.93
N GLY A 191 -2.02 -17.52 9.86
CA GLY A 191 -0.62 -17.87 10.11
C GLY A 191 0.18 -16.87 10.96
N VAL A 192 -0.43 -15.77 11.42
CA VAL A 192 0.13 -14.88 12.45
C VAL A 192 -0.46 -15.34 13.80
N CYS A 193 0.23 -16.26 14.47
CA CYS A 193 -0.05 -16.63 15.87
C CYS A 193 0.82 -15.81 16.81
#